data_AF-A0A820NZW4-F1
#
_entry.id   AF-A0A820NZW4-F1
#
_cell.length_a   1.000
_cell.length_b   1.000
_cell.length_c   1.000
_cell.angle_alpha   90.00
_cell.angle_beta   90.00
_cell.angle_gamma   90.00
#
_symmetry.space_group_name_H-M   'P 1'
#
loop_
_entity.id
_entity.type
_entity.pdbx_description
1 polymer ?
#
loop_
_entity_poly.entity_id
_entity_poly.type
_entity_poly.pdbx_seq_one_letter_code
_entity_poly.pdbx_strand_id
1 'polypeptide(L)'
;MIPLYDYSDYEREKPIGTATAKLYAALAGPGLHRALWQLLWALIVQITLVIFTIGTKIPSGLIVPSISIGAIAGRLIGIITEQAAFQNQHLAILRHECGVSNEHCVTPGLYAVVGACAFLGGVSRMTVSLVVIMSEVTGGLSYIVPLMITALTAKWIGDAFGEGIYEEYVKLSGYPYLKNRESFPFTLKAGEAIRPNRSGQNLPLACIIQDGMTIAQIDSVIRNHPHSVYPVIISEDFPCIVGKLQRRDLLAVLKSRKMQQTLAQTKPLLNRKVSLVSMSNLLNKSGQPSSLGMRRASIALQASKTLQLHKLVDRAPIIVTDQTPVEAVVDMFRKLGCRQIFVTKNGRLQGILTRKDIIRLMHEATVSRKFEH
;
A
#
# COMPACT_ATOMS: atom_id res chain seq x y z
N MET A 1 28.51 -1.46 11.28
CA MET A 1 28.39 -1.97 12.67
C MET A 1 29.60 -1.41 13.43
N ILE A 2 29.46 -0.18 13.92
CA ILE A 2 30.49 0.51 14.71
C ILE A 2 30.07 0.29 16.17
N PRO A 3 30.94 -0.22 17.05
CA PRO A 3 30.54 -0.52 18.41
C PRO A 3 30.29 0.79 19.16
N LEU A 4 29.01 1.08 19.42
CA LEU A 4 28.53 2.08 20.38
C LEU A 4 28.59 1.50 21.81
N TYR A 5 29.69 0.81 22.14
CA TYR A 5 29.93 0.36 23.50
C TYR A 5 30.79 1.43 24.20
N ASP A 6 30.21 1.96 25.27
CA ASP A 6 30.95 2.46 26.43
C ASP A 6 31.52 3.89 26.38
N TYR A 7 30.64 4.89 26.20
CA TYR A 7 30.96 6.29 26.51
C TYR A 7 29.96 6.95 27.47
N SER A 8 28.98 6.18 27.95
CA SER A 8 27.86 6.67 28.76
C SER A 8 27.95 6.34 30.24
N ASP A 9 28.98 5.60 30.66
CA ASP A 9 29.27 5.39 32.07
C ASP A 9 30.19 6.51 32.55
N TYR A 10 29.56 7.62 32.95
CA TYR A 10 30.11 8.44 34.03
C TYR A 10 30.45 7.50 35.17
N GLU A 11 31.74 7.39 35.55
CA GLU A 11 32.21 6.50 36.62
C GLU A 11 31.19 6.39 37.77
N ARG A 12 30.36 5.35 37.73
CA ARG A 12 29.43 4.94 38.79
C ARG A 12 29.94 3.69 39.51
N GLU A 13 31.18 3.28 39.25
CA GLU A 13 31.83 2.17 39.93
C GLU A 13 32.86 2.66 40.96
N LYS A 14 32.36 3.26 42.05
CA LYS A 14 33.06 3.19 43.34
C LYS A 14 32.05 2.79 44.41
N PRO A 15 32.30 1.71 45.18
CA PRO A 15 31.39 1.27 46.21
C PRO A 15 31.58 2.21 47.42
N ILE A 16 30.76 3.24 47.55
CA ILE A 16 30.86 4.18 48.67
C ILE A 16 29.47 4.39 49.26
N GLY A 17 29.21 3.68 50.36
CA GLY A 17 27.91 3.46 50.98
C GLY A 17 27.38 4.58 51.85
N THR A 18 27.22 5.81 51.33
CA THR A 18 26.46 6.85 52.05
C THR A 18 25.59 7.69 51.11
N ALA A 19 24.36 7.99 51.54
CA ALA A 19 23.35 8.76 50.79
C ALA A 19 23.82 10.18 50.39
N THR A 20 24.83 10.71 51.09
CA THR A 20 25.46 12.01 50.80
C THR A 20 26.36 11.99 49.57
N ALA A 21 26.93 10.84 49.18
CA ALA A 21 27.77 10.70 47.97
C ALA A 21 26.94 10.67 46.67
N LYS A 22 25.71 10.15 46.73
CA LYS A 22 24.76 10.20 45.60
C LYS A 22 24.32 11.63 45.28
N LEU A 23 24.34 12.53 46.28
CA LEU A 23 24.08 13.96 46.12
C LEU A 23 25.20 14.68 45.33
N TYR A 24 26.46 14.23 45.46
CA TYR A 24 27.60 14.78 44.72
C TYR A 24 27.67 14.32 43.26
N ALA A 25 27.12 13.15 42.93
CA ALA A 25 27.04 12.67 41.54
C ALA A 25 26.04 13.46 40.67
N ALA A 26 25.11 14.20 41.30
CA ALA A 26 24.12 15.04 40.66
C ALA A 26 24.53 16.53 40.53
N LEU A 27 25.60 16.94 41.21
CA LEU A 27 26.11 18.31 41.09
C LEU A 27 26.78 18.47 39.71
N ALA A 28 26.54 19.59 39.03
CA ALA A 28 27.10 19.88 37.71
C ALA A 28 28.63 19.99 37.74
N GLY A 29 29.31 18.84 37.71
CA GLY A 29 30.75 18.76 37.58
C GLY A 29 31.19 19.13 36.15
N PRO A 30 32.49 19.47 35.95
CA PRO A 30 33.04 19.77 34.63
C PRO A 30 32.89 18.62 33.63
N GLY A 31 32.73 17.40 34.12
CA GLY A 31 32.35 16.26 33.30
C GLY A 31 30.98 16.44 32.63
N LEU A 32 29.94 16.77 33.40
CA LEU A 32 28.57 16.80 32.89
C LEU A 32 28.41 17.80 31.73
N HIS A 33 29.10 18.94 31.81
CA HIS A 33 29.19 19.91 30.72
C HIS A 33 29.87 19.34 29.46
N ARG A 34 30.94 18.55 29.60
CA ARG A 34 31.58 17.86 28.47
C ARG A 34 30.62 16.85 27.84
N ALA A 35 29.87 16.11 28.64
CA ALA A 35 28.90 15.13 28.15
C ALA A 35 27.74 15.79 27.39
N LEU A 36 27.19 16.88 27.91
CA LEU A 36 26.16 17.68 27.22
C LEU A 36 26.66 18.21 25.88
N TRP A 37 27.90 18.72 25.85
CA TRP A 37 28.52 19.21 24.63
C TRP A 37 28.73 18.10 23.59
N GLN A 38 29.20 16.93 24.03
CA GLN A 38 29.38 15.76 23.16
C GLN A 38 28.04 15.26 22.58
N LEU A 39 26.98 15.20 23.39
CA LEU A 39 25.64 14.80 22.94
C LEU A 39 25.06 15.81 21.93
N LEU A 40 25.27 17.10 22.15
CA LEU A 40 24.84 18.14 21.21
C LEU A 40 25.56 18.01 19.86
N TRP A 41 26.87 17.80 19.87
CA TRP A 41 27.64 17.54 18.64
C TRP A 41 27.20 16.27 17.94
N ALA A 42 26.98 15.18 18.69
CA ALA A 42 26.50 13.92 18.14
C ALA A 42 25.13 14.09 17.46
N LEU A 43 24.22 14.86 18.06
CA LEU A 43 22.90 15.16 17.49
C LEU A 43 23.01 15.88 16.13
N ILE A 44 23.82 16.93 16.06
CA ILE A 44 24.03 17.71 14.83
C ILE A 44 24.61 16.84 13.72
N VAL A 45 25.64 16.06 14.04
CA VAL A 45 26.29 15.16 13.07
C VAL A 45 25.32 14.09 12.59
N GLN A 46 24.54 13.48 13.49
CA GLN A 46 23.56 12.47 13.10
C GLN A 46 22.46 13.02 12.19
N ILE A 47 21.88 14.18 12.51
CA ILE A 47 20.87 14.81 11.65
C ILE A 47 21.43 15.09 10.25
N THR A 48 22.65 15.64 10.19
CA THR A 48 23.32 15.94 8.92
C THR A 48 23.54 14.67 8.09
N LEU A 49 24.09 13.62 8.70
CA LEU A 49 24.31 12.33 8.02
C LEU A 49 23.00 11.68 7.55
N VAL A 50 21.93 11.78 8.34
CA VAL A 50 20.62 11.23 7.96
C VAL A 50 20.06 11.95 6.73
N ILE A 51 20.17 13.27 6.66
CA ILE A 51 19.75 14.05 5.48
C ILE A 51 20.50 13.58 4.22
N PHE A 52 21.83 13.40 4.32
CA PHE A 52 22.62 12.91 3.19
C PHE A 52 22.25 11.48 2.80
N THR A 53 22.09 10.56 3.76
CA THR A 53 21.80 9.14 3.47
C THR A 53 20.43 8.94 2.81
N ILE A 54 19.39 9.69 3.20
CA ILE A 54 18.05 9.59 2.58
C ILE A 54 18.09 9.96 1.09
N GLY A 55 18.96 10.89 0.68
CA GLY A 55 19.11 11.30 -0.71
C GLY A 55 19.88 10.30 -1.59
N THR A 56 20.50 9.28 -1.02
CA THR A 56 21.28 8.29 -1.78
C THR A 56 20.41 7.18 -2.34
N LYS A 57 20.73 6.69 -3.55
CA LYS A 57 20.04 5.58 -4.21
C LYS A 57 20.49 4.21 -3.67
N ILE A 58 20.45 4.04 -2.35
CA ILE A 58 20.89 2.82 -1.66
C ILE A 58 19.70 2.28 -0.85
N PRO A 59 19.45 0.96 -0.85
CA PRO A 59 18.44 0.38 0.04
C PRO A 59 18.89 0.56 1.51
N SER A 60 18.30 1.54 2.19
CA SER A 60 18.60 1.86 3.59
C SER A 60 17.30 2.07 4.40
N GLY A 61 17.38 1.80 5.69
CA GLY A 61 16.26 1.97 6.63
C GLY A 61 16.36 3.30 7.38
N LEU A 62 15.22 3.99 7.55
CA LEU A 62 15.16 5.27 8.28
C LEU A 62 14.77 5.13 9.76
N ILE A 63 14.28 3.96 10.17
CA ILE A 63 13.75 3.75 11.53
C ILE A 63 14.87 3.88 12.58
N VAL A 64 15.94 3.08 12.46
CA VAL A 64 17.06 3.08 13.42
C VAL A 64 17.72 4.45 13.58
N PRO A 65 18.10 5.18 12.50
CA PRO A 65 18.70 6.51 12.67
C PRO A 65 17.75 7.51 13.32
N SER A 66 16.44 7.44 13.03
CA SER A 66 15.45 8.32 13.67
C SER A 66 15.30 8.04 15.17
N ILE A 67 15.33 6.76 15.57
CA ILE A 67 15.32 6.37 16.99
C ILE A 67 16.54 6.94 17.70
N SER A 68 17.72 6.84 17.08
CA SER A 68 18.97 7.37 17.64
C SER A 68 18.93 8.88 17.86
N ILE A 69 18.49 9.65 16.86
CA ILE A 69 18.37 11.11 16.95
C ILE A 69 17.42 11.50 18.10
N GLY A 70 16.25 10.85 18.16
CA GLY A 70 15.29 11.10 19.23
C GLY A 70 15.79 10.67 20.61
N ALA A 71 16.55 9.58 20.70
CA ALA A 71 17.13 9.10 21.96
C ALA A 71 18.18 10.08 22.50
N ILE A 72 19.06 10.61 21.64
CA ILE A 72 20.07 11.61 22.02
C ILE A 72 19.38 12.90 22.48
N ALA A 73 18.40 13.39 21.72
CA ALA A 73 17.65 14.60 22.09
C ALA A 73 16.86 14.40 23.40
N GLY A 74 16.20 13.25 23.56
CA GLY A 74 15.49 12.90 24.79
C GLY A 74 16.42 12.79 25.99
N ARG A 75 17.59 12.17 25.82
CA ARG A 75 18.61 12.07 26.88
C ARG A 75 19.16 13.45 27.26
N LEU A 76 19.37 14.34 26.28
CA LEU A 76 19.81 15.71 26.51
C LEU A 76 18.78 16.47 27.38
N ILE A 77 17.49 16.39 27.02
CA ILE A 77 16.41 16.99 27.79
C ILE A 77 16.33 16.37 29.20
N GLY A 78 16.46 15.03 29.30
CA GLY A 78 16.43 14.33 30.58
C GLY A 78 17.50 14.81 31.57
N ILE A 79 18.74 14.99 31.09
CA ILE A 79 19.85 15.51 31.90
C ILE A 79 19.58 16.96 32.32
N ILE A 80 19.06 17.80 31.40
CA ILE A 80 18.70 19.19 31.71
C ILE A 80 17.59 19.24 32.76
N THR A 81 16.55 18.39 32.64
CA THR A 81 15.46 18.32 33.62
C THR A 81 15.93 17.82 34.98
N GLU A 82 16.87 16.87 35.01
CA GLU A 82 17.50 16.40 36.23
C GLU A 82 18.24 17.55 36.93
N GLN A 83 19.12 18.25 36.22
CA GLN A 83 19.84 19.42 36.74
C GLN A 83 18.89 20.54 37.22
N ALA A 84 17.85 20.85 36.44
CA ALA A 84 16.86 21.86 36.78
C ALA A 84 16.06 21.49 38.04
N ALA A 85 15.72 20.21 38.21
CA ALA A 85 15.05 19.69 39.40
C ALA A 85 15.96 19.77 40.65
N PHE A 86 17.26 19.51 40.50
CA PHE A 86 18.24 19.67 41.58
C PHE A 86 18.43 21.14 41.99
N GLN A 87 18.45 22.07 41.02
CA GLN A 87 18.67 23.49 41.29
C GLN A 87 17.41 24.19 41.86
N ASN A 88 16.21 23.79 41.43
CA ASN A 88 14.94 24.42 41.80
C ASN A 88 14.04 23.49 42.62
N GLN A 89 14.48 23.11 43.83
CA GLN A 89 13.68 22.29 44.77
C GLN A 89 12.40 22.99 45.30
N HIS A 90 12.13 24.24 44.89
CA HIS A 90 11.03 25.07 45.41
C HIS A 90 9.74 25.04 44.54
N LEU A 91 9.73 24.46 43.34
CA LEU A 91 8.49 24.33 42.56
C LEU A 91 7.58 23.26 43.19
N ALA A 92 6.37 23.66 43.59
CA ALA A 92 5.39 22.80 44.28
C ALA A 92 5.06 21.48 43.54
N ILE A 93 5.18 21.48 42.20
CA ILE A 93 4.91 20.31 41.34
C ILE A 93 5.98 19.23 41.50
N LEU A 94 7.26 19.62 41.63
CA LEU A 94 8.39 18.69 41.77
C LEU A 94 8.52 18.14 43.19
N ARG A 95 8.01 18.86 44.19
CA ARG A 95 8.06 18.46 45.60
C ARG A 95 7.11 17.30 45.93
N HIS A 96 5.98 17.21 45.22
CA HIS A 96 4.95 16.19 45.49
C HIS A 96 5.34 14.80 44.97
N GLU A 97 6.05 14.70 43.84
CA GLU A 97 6.45 13.40 43.28
C GLU A 97 7.88 12.97 43.64
N CYS A 98 8.83 13.91 43.79
CA CYS A 98 10.21 13.58 44.18
C CYS A 98 10.43 13.50 45.71
N GLY A 99 9.39 13.67 46.52
CA GLY A 99 9.50 13.98 47.95
C GLY A 99 9.63 12.80 48.93
N VAL A 100 9.50 11.54 48.50
CA VAL A 100 9.28 10.42 49.46
C VAL A 100 10.32 9.28 49.38
N SER A 101 11.17 9.22 48.36
CA SER A 101 12.22 8.19 48.29
C SER A 101 13.53 8.73 47.73
N ASN A 102 14.65 8.43 48.39
CA ASN A 102 16.03 8.73 47.97
C ASN A 102 16.48 7.92 46.72
N GLU A 103 15.54 7.54 45.85
CA GLU A 103 15.80 6.89 44.57
C GLU A 103 15.54 7.89 43.43
N HIS A 104 16.33 7.81 42.36
CA HIS A 104 16.39 8.81 41.28
C HIS A 104 15.01 9.18 40.72
N CYS A 105 14.46 10.31 41.16
CA CYS A 105 13.14 10.81 40.73
C CYS A 105 13.07 11.04 39.21
N VAL A 106 14.18 11.50 38.62
CA VAL A 106 14.31 11.72 37.17
C VAL A 106 15.36 10.74 36.65
N THR A 107 14.94 9.85 35.76
CA THR A 107 15.86 8.92 35.07
C THR A 107 16.03 9.35 33.61
N PRO A 108 17.20 9.86 33.19
CA PRO A 108 17.41 10.36 31.82
C PRO A 108 17.23 9.28 30.74
N GLY A 109 17.35 7.99 31.12
CA GLY A 109 17.06 6.87 30.23
C GLY A 109 15.60 6.81 29.78
N LEU A 110 14.65 7.14 30.65
CA LEU A 110 13.23 7.16 30.30
C LEU A 110 12.92 8.29 29.31
N TYR A 111 13.53 9.46 29.52
CA TYR A 111 13.42 10.60 28.60
C TYR A 111 14.03 10.29 27.23
N ALA A 112 15.10 9.49 27.16
CA ALA A 112 15.67 9.01 25.91
C ALA A 112 14.66 8.16 25.11
N VAL A 113 13.97 7.23 25.77
CA VAL A 113 12.93 6.39 25.12
C VAL A 113 11.76 7.26 24.63
N VAL A 114 11.30 8.21 25.45
CA VAL A 114 10.23 9.13 25.09
C VAL A 114 10.62 10.01 23.89
N GLY A 115 11.85 10.56 23.89
CA GLY A 115 12.38 11.34 22.78
C GLY A 115 12.53 10.53 21.49
N ALA A 116 12.97 9.27 21.59
CA ALA A 116 13.03 8.34 20.46
C ALA A 116 11.64 8.08 19.86
N CYS A 117 10.64 7.87 20.71
CA CYS A 117 9.24 7.69 20.30
C CYS A 117 8.69 8.95 19.63
N ALA A 118 8.93 10.14 20.22
CA ALA A 118 8.46 11.41 19.66
C ALA A 118 9.08 11.70 18.29
N PHE A 119 10.40 11.54 18.12
CA PHE A 119 11.06 11.82 16.85
C PHE A 119 10.63 10.83 15.75
N LEU A 120 10.62 9.52 16.04
CA LEU A 120 10.19 8.51 15.06
C LEU A 120 8.69 8.63 14.76
N GLY A 121 7.85 8.92 15.75
CA GLY A 121 6.41 9.14 15.58
C GLY A 121 6.12 10.39 14.73
N GLY A 122 6.94 11.43 14.90
CA GLY A 122 7.03 12.57 13.99
C GLY A 122 7.36 12.10 12.57
N VAL A 123 8.59 11.64 12.32
CA VAL A 123 9.07 11.33 10.96
C VAL A 123 8.19 10.32 10.21
N SER A 124 7.76 9.24 10.88
CA SER A 124 7.01 8.14 10.25
C SER A 124 5.50 8.34 10.23
N ARG A 125 4.94 9.21 11.08
CA ARG A 125 3.50 9.34 11.35
C ARG A 125 2.81 8.04 11.82
N MET A 126 3.58 7.02 12.21
CA MET A 126 3.10 5.78 12.82
C MET A 126 2.97 5.97 14.33
N THR A 127 1.78 5.77 14.88
CA THR A 127 1.53 6.00 16.32
C THR A 127 1.33 4.72 17.10
N VAL A 128 0.34 3.90 16.76
CA VAL A 128 0.00 2.70 17.56
C VAL A 128 1.10 1.64 17.49
N SER A 129 1.51 1.24 16.29
CA SER A 129 2.55 0.21 16.11
C SER A 129 3.89 0.63 16.69
N LEU A 130 4.24 1.91 16.59
CA LEU A 130 5.48 2.45 17.13
C LEU A 130 5.54 2.32 18.66
N VAL A 131 4.46 2.72 19.34
CA VAL A 131 4.39 2.66 20.81
C VAL A 131 4.51 1.23 21.30
N VAL A 132 3.85 0.28 20.63
CA VAL A 132 3.96 -1.15 20.96
C VAL A 132 5.38 -1.66 20.78
N ILE A 133 6.04 -1.35 19.64
CA ILE A 133 7.44 -1.75 19.40
C ILE A 133 8.35 -1.18 20.49
N MET A 134 8.18 0.09 20.85
CA MET A 134 9.01 0.73 21.88
C MET A 134 8.76 0.14 23.28
N SER A 135 7.52 -0.16 23.65
CA SER A 135 7.21 -0.77 24.95
C SER A 135 7.71 -2.21 25.07
N GLU A 136 7.65 -2.97 23.98
CA GLU A 136 8.18 -4.34 23.92
C GLU A 136 9.72 -4.35 24.02
N VAL A 137 10.40 -3.47 23.28
CA VAL A 137 11.87 -3.37 23.31
C VAL A 137 12.39 -2.91 24.69
N THR A 138 11.63 -2.07 25.38
CA THR A 138 11.98 -1.57 26.72
C THR A 138 11.56 -2.50 27.86
N GLY A 139 10.70 -3.49 27.58
CA GLY A 139 10.25 -4.48 28.55
C GLY A 139 9.35 -3.94 29.67
N GLY A 140 8.82 -2.72 29.52
CA GLY A 140 8.07 -2.01 30.57
C GLY A 140 6.71 -1.49 30.09
N LEU A 141 5.66 -2.30 30.25
CA LEU A 141 4.28 -1.96 29.85
C LEU A 141 3.70 -0.76 30.63
N SER A 142 4.23 -0.46 31.82
CA SER A 142 3.79 0.65 32.67
C SER A 142 3.93 2.02 32.01
N TYR A 143 4.82 2.17 31.02
CA TYR A 143 5.11 3.44 30.36
C TYR A 143 4.41 3.62 29.00
N ILE A 144 3.47 2.73 28.64
CA ILE A 144 2.74 2.81 27.37
C ILE A 144 1.92 4.10 27.24
N VAL A 145 1.22 4.52 28.30
CA VAL A 145 0.33 5.69 28.23
C VAL A 145 1.11 6.98 27.94
N PRO A 146 2.21 7.30 28.64
CA PRO A 146 3.07 8.43 28.28
C PRO A 146 3.66 8.35 26.87
N LEU A 147 4.08 7.16 26.43
CA LEU A 147 4.60 6.95 25.07
C LEU A 147 3.52 7.21 23.99
N MET A 148 2.27 6.86 24.27
CA MET A 148 1.15 7.11 23.36
C MET A 148 0.82 8.60 23.25
N ILE A 149 0.78 9.32 24.37
CA ILE A 149 0.53 10.78 24.38
C ILE A 149 1.63 11.51 23.60
N THR A 150 2.89 11.12 23.82
CA THR A 150 4.05 11.73 23.14
C THR A 150 4.08 11.41 21.65
N ALA A 151 3.75 10.19 21.24
CA ALA A 151 3.62 9.83 19.82
C ALA A 151 2.48 10.59 19.12
N LEU A 152 1.33 10.74 19.79
CA LEU A 152 0.16 11.45 19.24
C LEU A 152 0.42 12.95 19.09
N THR A 153 1.03 13.58 20.10
CA THR A 153 1.40 15.01 20.03
C THR A 153 2.44 15.26 18.96
N ALA A 154 3.47 14.41 18.84
CA ALA A 154 4.44 14.49 17.76
C ALA A 154 3.81 14.31 16.37
N LYS A 155 2.84 13.40 16.24
CA LYS A 155 2.06 13.23 15.00
C LYS A 155 1.27 14.48 14.66
N TRP A 156 0.55 15.08 15.61
CA TRP A 156 -0.26 16.27 15.36
C TRP A 156 0.57 17.48 14.95
N ILE A 157 1.65 17.77 15.68
CA ILE A 157 2.60 18.83 15.31
C ILE A 157 3.13 18.54 13.90
N GLY A 158 3.44 17.29 13.65
CA GLY A 158 3.80 16.78 12.36
C GLY A 158 2.82 17.09 11.23
N ASP A 159 1.59 16.61 11.36
CA ASP A 159 0.53 16.74 10.37
C ASP A 159 0.22 18.21 10.08
N ALA A 160 0.52 19.14 11.00
CA ALA A 160 0.44 20.58 10.78
C ALA A 160 1.52 21.12 9.81
N PHE A 161 2.72 20.52 9.77
CA PHE A 161 3.80 20.92 8.86
C PHE A 161 3.78 20.17 7.52
N GLY A 162 3.18 18.97 7.48
CA GLY A 162 3.07 18.19 6.26
C GLY A 162 2.96 16.68 6.49
N GLU A 163 3.02 15.94 5.39
CA GLU A 163 2.90 14.48 5.40
C GLU A 163 4.17 13.78 5.90
N GLY A 164 4.01 12.51 6.29
CA GLY A 164 5.14 11.67 6.69
C GLY A 164 6.09 11.43 5.52
N ILE A 165 7.37 11.19 5.84
CA ILE A 165 8.42 11.04 4.83
C ILE A 165 8.14 9.90 3.83
N TYR A 166 7.50 8.82 4.28
CA TYR A 166 7.13 7.70 3.42
C TYR A 166 6.04 8.06 2.41
N GLU A 167 5.05 8.85 2.82
CA GLU A 167 3.98 9.30 1.91
C GLU A 167 4.53 10.28 0.88
N GLU A 168 5.39 11.20 1.30
CA GLU A 168 6.02 12.16 0.41
C GLU A 168 6.97 11.48 -0.59
N TYR A 169 7.74 10.49 -0.14
CA TYR A 169 8.59 9.68 -1.03
C TYR A 169 7.78 8.95 -2.10
N VAL A 170 6.61 8.41 -1.75
CA VAL A 170 5.70 7.73 -2.70
C VAL A 170 5.18 8.71 -3.76
N LYS A 171 4.83 9.94 -3.36
CA LYS A 171 4.41 10.98 -4.31
C LYS A 171 5.53 11.40 -5.25
N LEU A 172 6.72 11.66 -4.71
CA LEU A 172 7.91 12.06 -5.47
C LEU A 172 8.34 10.96 -6.46
N SER A 173 8.14 9.69 -6.09
CA SER A 173 8.39 8.54 -6.97
C SER A 173 7.34 8.39 -8.09
N GLY A 174 6.26 9.17 -8.09
CA GLY A 174 5.20 9.11 -9.10
C GLY A 174 4.38 7.82 -9.06
N TYR A 175 4.36 7.10 -7.93
CA TYR A 175 3.58 5.87 -7.82
C TYR A 175 2.08 6.19 -7.67
N PRO A 176 1.20 5.45 -8.37
CA PRO A 176 -0.24 5.62 -8.23
C PRO A 176 -0.72 5.07 -6.88
N TYR A 177 -0.66 5.91 -5.84
CA TYR A 177 -1.11 5.60 -4.49
C TYR A 177 -2.43 6.31 -4.19
N LEU A 178 -3.40 5.54 -3.68
CA LEU A 178 -4.69 6.06 -3.24
C LEU A 178 -4.69 6.07 -1.71
N LYS A 179 -4.55 7.26 -1.11
CA LYS A 179 -4.60 7.44 0.34
C LYS A 179 -5.96 7.06 0.90
N ASN A 180 -6.02 6.65 2.17
CA ASN A 180 -7.25 6.20 2.82
C ASN A 180 -8.07 7.33 3.48
N ARG A 181 -7.44 8.48 3.75
CA ARG A 181 -8.02 9.58 4.57
C ARG A 181 -8.38 10.85 3.81
N GLU A 182 -8.15 10.91 2.51
CA GLU A 182 -8.55 12.09 1.73
C GLU A 182 -10.05 12.04 1.48
N SER A 183 -10.78 12.96 2.13
CA SER A 183 -12.19 13.24 1.91
C SER A 183 -12.35 13.86 0.53
N PHE A 184 -13.31 13.36 -0.25
CA PHE A 184 -13.62 13.90 -1.57
C PHE A 184 -14.46 15.15 -1.41
N PRO A 185 -13.97 16.34 -1.79
CA PRO A 185 -14.75 17.55 -1.65
C PRO A 185 -15.76 17.75 -2.79
N PHE A 186 -15.97 16.74 -3.65
CA PHE A 186 -16.80 16.86 -4.85
C PHE A 186 -17.90 15.80 -4.88
N THR A 187 -19.11 16.26 -5.16
CA THR A 187 -20.29 15.43 -5.46
C THR A 187 -20.26 14.90 -6.90
N LEU A 188 -19.11 14.40 -7.37
CA LEU A 188 -19.05 13.75 -8.67
C LEU A 188 -19.77 12.41 -8.62
N LYS A 189 -20.50 12.11 -9.68
CA LYS A 189 -21.15 10.80 -9.89
C LYS A 189 -20.25 9.87 -10.68
N ALA A 190 -20.41 8.57 -10.48
CA ALA A 190 -19.62 7.55 -11.16
C ALA A 190 -19.75 7.63 -12.68
N GLY A 191 -20.93 7.99 -13.20
CA GLY A 191 -21.14 8.19 -14.64
C GLY A 191 -20.28 9.31 -15.25
N GLU A 192 -20.03 10.38 -14.50
CA GLU A 192 -19.21 11.52 -14.93
C GLU A 192 -17.70 11.24 -14.77
N ALA A 193 -17.34 10.36 -13.83
CA ALA A 193 -15.96 9.92 -13.61
C ALA A 193 -15.45 8.97 -14.71
N ILE A 194 -16.34 8.40 -15.53
CA ILE A 194 -15.96 7.56 -16.66
C ILE A 194 -15.26 8.45 -17.69
N ARG A 195 -14.02 8.11 -18.05
CA ARG A 195 -13.34 8.80 -19.13
C ARG A 195 -14.00 8.49 -20.48
N PRO A 196 -14.33 9.49 -21.31
CA PRO A 196 -14.26 9.30 -22.75
C PRO A 196 -12.79 9.09 -23.12
N ASN A 197 -12.52 8.19 -24.06
CA ASN A 197 -11.16 7.79 -24.42
C ASN A 197 -10.28 9.02 -24.81
N ARG A 198 -8.95 8.89 -24.69
CA ARG A 198 -7.91 9.93 -24.83
C ARG A 198 -7.88 10.67 -26.18
N SER A 199 -8.81 10.36 -27.09
CA SER A 199 -8.88 10.83 -28.47
C SER A 199 -10.12 11.71 -28.77
N GLY A 200 -10.95 12.04 -27.77
CA GLY A 200 -12.14 12.89 -27.98
C GLY A 200 -13.24 12.27 -28.86
N GLN A 201 -13.01 11.07 -29.38
CA GLN A 201 -14.00 10.24 -30.05
C GLN A 201 -14.55 9.22 -29.06
N ASN A 202 -15.89 9.09 -29.05
CA ASN A 202 -16.65 8.03 -28.39
C ASN A 202 -16.33 6.67 -29.02
N LEU A 203 -15.08 6.21 -28.93
CA LEU A 203 -14.74 4.86 -29.33
C LEU A 203 -15.40 3.91 -28.32
N PRO A 204 -16.21 2.94 -28.76
CA PRO A 204 -16.90 2.03 -27.86
C PRO A 204 -15.88 1.27 -27.02
N LEU A 205 -16.23 1.00 -25.75
CA LEU A 205 -15.42 0.13 -24.91
C LEU A 205 -15.13 -1.17 -25.66
N ALA A 206 -13.87 -1.63 -25.60
CA ALA A 206 -13.48 -2.91 -26.18
C ALA A 206 -14.15 -4.05 -25.39
N CYS A 207 -15.36 -4.42 -25.84
CA CYS A 207 -16.19 -5.45 -25.23
C CYS A 207 -16.08 -6.75 -26.02
N ILE A 208 -16.31 -7.87 -25.33
CA ILE A 208 -16.42 -9.19 -25.95
C ILE A 208 -17.88 -9.62 -25.89
N ILE A 209 -18.43 -10.07 -27.01
CA ILE A 209 -19.80 -10.59 -27.05
C ILE A 209 -19.77 -12.04 -26.52
N GLN A 210 -20.71 -12.39 -25.65
CA GLN A 210 -20.79 -13.71 -25.02
C GLN A 210 -20.83 -14.84 -26.06
N ASP A 211 -21.68 -14.69 -27.07
CA ASP A 211 -21.95 -15.68 -28.10
C ASP A 211 -21.86 -15.03 -29.48
N GLY A 212 -21.07 -15.61 -30.38
CA GLY A 212 -21.01 -15.19 -31.80
C GLY A 212 -19.70 -14.55 -32.25
N MET A 213 -18.79 -14.15 -31.35
CA MET A 213 -17.47 -13.66 -31.77
C MET A 213 -16.59 -14.80 -32.32
N THR A 214 -16.00 -14.55 -33.49
CA THR A 214 -15.00 -15.44 -34.07
C THR A 214 -13.64 -15.26 -33.40
N ILE A 215 -12.81 -16.30 -33.46
CA ILE A 215 -11.44 -16.27 -32.91
C ILE A 215 -10.61 -15.13 -33.52
N ALA A 216 -10.78 -14.84 -34.81
CA ALA A 216 -10.07 -13.77 -35.50
C ALA A 216 -10.46 -12.38 -34.98
N GLN A 217 -11.76 -12.18 -34.69
CA GLN A 217 -12.26 -10.94 -34.08
C GLN A 217 -11.70 -10.76 -32.67
N ILE A 218 -11.73 -11.80 -31.83
CA ILE A 218 -11.16 -11.75 -30.47
C ILE A 218 -9.65 -11.42 -30.52
N ASP A 219 -8.90 -12.07 -31.42
CA ASP A 219 -7.47 -11.82 -31.61
C ASP A 219 -7.20 -10.38 -32.10
N SER A 220 -8.08 -9.83 -32.94
CA SER A 220 -8.00 -8.41 -33.36
C SER A 220 -8.29 -7.43 -32.21
N VAL A 221 -9.30 -7.70 -31.37
CA VAL A 221 -9.62 -6.87 -30.19
C VAL A 221 -8.45 -6.85 -29.21
N ILE A 222 -7.86 -8.02 -28.95
CA ILE A 222 -6.70 -8.17 -28.06
C ILE A 222 -5.45 -7.46 -28.64
N ARG A 223 -5.25 -7.45 -29.96
CA ARG A 223 -4.15 -6.71 -30.58
C ARG A 223 -4.36 -5.20 -30.54
N ASN A 224 -5.57 -4.74 -30.89
CA ASN A 224 -5.89 -3.32 -31.01
C ASN A 224 -5.99 -2.64 -29.64
N HIS A 225 -6.49 -3.37 -28.63
CA HIS A 225 -6.70 -2.85 -27.29
C HIS A 225 -5.94 -3.70 -26.27
N PRO A 226 -4.72 -3.32 -25.83
CA PRO A 226 -3.92 -4.08 -24.88
C PRO A 226 -4.40 -3.93 -23.42
N HIS A 227 -5.70 -4.10 -23.17
CA HIS A 227 -6.26 -4.04 -21.83
C HIS A 227 -6.10 -5.36 -21.08
N SER A 228 -5.96 -5.29 -19.74
CA SER A 228 -5.82 -6.49 -18.90
C SER A 228 -7.12 -7.27 -18.76
N VAL A 229 -8.26 -6.61 -18.87
CA VAL A 229 -9.59 -7.20 -18.68
C VAL A 229 -10.55 -6.62 -19.70
N TYR A 230 -11.45 -7.47 -20.21
CA TYR A 230 -12.51 -7.12 -21.14
C TYR A 230 -13.87 -7.45 -20.51
N PRO A 231 -14.84 -6.52 -20.56
CA PRO A 231 -16.21 -6.83 -20.20
C PRO A 231 -16.82 -7.79 -21.22
N VAL A 232 -17.65 -8.69 -20.73
CA VAL A 232 -18.47 -9.57 -21.58
C VAL A 232 -19.88 -9.02 -21.60
N ILE A 233 -20.38 -8.74 -22.80
CA ILE A 233 -21.73 -8.22 -23.04
C ILE A 233 -22.58 -9.25 -23.80
N ILE A 234 -23.91 -9.14 -23.67
CA ILE A 234 -24.84 -10.03 -24.38
C ILE A 234 -24.85 -9.73 -25.88
N SER A 235 -24.99 -8.46 -26.26
CA SER A 235 -25.05 -8.00 -27.66
C SER A 235 -24.57 -6.56 -27.77
N GLU A 236 -24.24 -6.10 -28.99
CA GLU A 236 -23.85 -4.71 -29.26
C GLU A 236 -25.05 -3.75 -29.18
N ASP A 237 -26.24 -4.18 -29.61
CA ASP A 237 -27.46 -3.35 -29.59
C ASP A 237 -27.94 -3.06 -28.16
N PHE A 238 -27.73 -4.01 -27.26
CA PHE A 238 -28.05 -3.91 -25.84
C PHE A 238 -26.87 -4.41 -25.02
N PRO A 239 -25.91 -3.53 -24.68
CA PRO A 239 -24.66 -3.92 -24.02
C PRO A 239 -24.88 -4.19 -22.54
N CYS A 240 -25.64 -5.23 -22.21
CA CYS A 240 -25.83 -5.70 -20.84
C CYS A 240 -24.60 -6.48 -20.40
N ILE A 241 -24.05 -6.15 -19.23
CA ILE A 241 -22.86 -6.83 -18.70
C ILE A 241 -23.23 -8.20 -18.13
N VAL A 242 -22.55 -9.23 -18.61
CA VAL A 242 -22.68 -10.61 -18.11
C VAL A 242 -21.54 -10.95 -17.16
N GLY A 243 -20.35 -10.42 -17.44
CA GLY A 243 -19.16 -10.75 -16.68
C GLY A 243 -17.91 -10.06 -17.19
N LYS A 244 -16.76 -10.56 -16.78
CA LYS A 244 -15.45 -10.08 -17.19
C LYS A 244 -14.54 -11.23 -17.61
N LEU A 245 -13.60 -10.94 -18.51
CA LEU A 245 -12.60 -11.87 -19.02
C LEU A 245 -11.21 -11.26 -18.93
N GLN A 246 -10.24 -12.01 -18.41
CA GLN A 246 -8.88 -11.52 -18.33
C GLN A 246 -8.12 -11.82 -19.63
N ARG A 247 -7.24 -10.89 -20.03
CA ARG A 247 -6.39 -11.05 -21.22
C ARG A 247 -5.56 -12.33 -21.17
N ARG A 248 -5.03 -12.69 -20.00
CA ARG A 248 -4.21 -13.90 -19.82
C ARG A 248 -5.00 -15.18 -20.15
N ASP A 249 -6.27 -15.23 -19.78
CA ASP A 249 -7.12 -16.39 -20.01
C ASP A 249 -7.46 -16.51 -21.50
N LEU A 250 -7.77 -15.38 -22.15
CA LEU A 250 -7.98 -15.32 -23.59
C LEU A 250 -6.73 -15.73 -24.38
N LEU A 251 -5.56 -15.22 -24.00
CA LEU A 251 -4.29 -15.57 -24.65
C LEU A 251 -3.95 -17.05 -24.45
N ALA A 252 -4.20 -17.61 -23.27
CA ALA A 252 -4.01 -19.03 -23.01
C ALA A 252 -4.90 -19.90 -23.91
N VAL A 253 -6.18 -19.53 -24.07
CA VAL A 253 -7.11 -20.25 -24.96
C VAL A 253 -6.70 -20.11 -26.42
N LEU A 254 -6.31 -18.92 -26.87
CA LEU A 254 -5.81 -18.70 -28.23
C LEU A 254 -4.55 -19.49 -28.53
N LYS A 255 -3.61 -19.57 -27.58
CA LYS A 255 -2.37 -20.35 -27.70
C LYS A 255 -2.66 -21.84 -27.79
N SER A 256 -3.51 -22.37 -26.92
CA SER A 256 -3.91 -23.78 -26.92
C SER A 256 -4.63 -24.18 -28.22
N ARG A 257 -5.50 -23.30 -28.74
CA ARG A 257 -6.18 -23.51 -30.03
C ARG A 257 -5.22 -23.50 -31.22
N LYS A 258 -4.29 -22.54 -31.28
CA LYS A 258 -3.25 -22.50 -32.33
C LYS A 258 -2.40 -23.77 -32.29
N MET A 259 -1.99 -24.23 -31.11
CA MET A 259 -1.25 -25.48 -30.94
C MET A 259 -2.04 -26.71 -31.42
N GLN A 260 -3.34 -26.79 -31.11
CA GLN A 260 -4.20 -27.87 -31.60
C GLN A 260 -4.36 -27.86 -33.13
N GLN A 261 -4.47 -26.67 -33.74
CA GLN A 261 -4.54 -26.52 -35.19
C GLN A 261 -3.23 -26.94 -35.87
N THR A 262 -2.07 -26.55 -35.32
CA THR A 262 -0.76 -27.00 -35.82
C THR A 262 -0.64 -28.51 -35.69
N LEU A 263 -1.02 -29.10 -34.55
CA LEU A 263 -0.98 -30.55 -34.33
C LEU A 263 -1.88 -31.33 -35.31
N ALA A 264 -3.06 -30.79 -35.60
CA ALA A 264 -4.00 -31.36 -36.56
C ALA A 264 -3.50 -31.25 -38.01
N GLN A 265 -2.76 -30.20 -38.36
CA GLN A 265 -2.15 -30.02 -39.69
C GLN A 265 -0.88 -30.88 -39.88
N THR A 266 -0.10 -31.13 -38.84
CA THR A 266 1.08 -32.03 -38.89
C THR A 266 0.73 -33.53 -38.89
N LYS A 267 -0.54 -33.92 -38.72
CA LYS A 267 -0.97 -35.32 -38.85
C LYS A 267 -1.90 -35.54 -40.05
N PRO A 268 -1.37 -35.69 -41.28
CA PRO A 268 -2.00 -36.48 -42.31
C PRO A 268 -1.32 -37.86 -42.51
N LEU A 269 -0.23 -38.19 -41.81
CA LEU A 269 0.61 -39.36 -42.16
C LEU A 269 0.93 -40.36 -41.03
N LEU A 270 0.37 -40.24 -39.84
CA LEU A 270 0.48 -41.31 -38.84
C LEU A 270 -0.89 -41.78 -38.37
N ASN A 271 -1.39 -42.76 -39.11
CA ASN A 271 -2.40 -43.71 -38.65
C ASN A 271 -1.80 -44.55 -37.51
N ARG A 272 -1.64 -43.99 -36.31
CA ARG A 272 -1.40 -44.77 -35.11
C ARG A 272 -1.91 -44.04 -33.87
N LYS A 273 -2.88 -44.68 -33.23
CA LYS A 273 -3.45 -44.42 -31.91
C LYS A 273 -2.47 -43.68 -30.98
N VAL A 274 -2.80 -42.42 -30.67
CA VAL A 274 -2.42 -41.82 -29.38
C VAL A 274 -3.71 -41.29 -28.78
N SER A 275 -4.30 -42.15 -27.96
CA SER A 275 -5.33 -41.80 -27.00
C SER A 275 -4.68 -40.96 -25.91
N LEU A 276 -5.12 -39.72 -25.73
CA LEU A 276 -4.99 -39.03 -24.44
C LEU A 276 -6.25 -38.19 -24.19
N VAL A 277 -7.18 -38.85 -23.48
CA VAL A 277 -8.05 -38.34 -22.42
C VAL A 277 -8.88 -37.08 -22.72
N SER A 278 -10.16 -37.32 -23.02
CA SER A 278 -11.33 -36.78 -22.29
C SER A 278 -12.54 -36.59 -23.23
N MET A 279 -13.12 -37.69 -23.70
CA MET A 279 -14.41 -37.72 -24.40
C MET A 279 -15.18 -38.97 -23.98
N SER A 280 -15.65 -39.03 -22.73
CA SER A 280 -16.38 -40.19 -22.21
C SER A 280 -17.90 -40.17 -22.46
N ASN A 281 -18.48 -39.21 -23.17
CA ASN A 281 -19.95 -39.09 -23.24
C ASN A 281 -20.56 -39.08 -24.65
N LEU A 282 -19.93 -39.70 -25.66
CA LEU A 282 -20.55 -39.83 -27.00
C LEU A 282 -20.24 -41.18 -27.69
N LEU A 283 -20.54 -42.29 -27.02
CA LEU A 283 -20.70 -43.58 -27.71
C LEU A 283 -22.02 -44.21 -27.29
N ASN A 284 -23.09 -43.82 -28.01
CA ASN A 284 -24.31 -44.61 -28.01
C ASN A 284 -24.13 -45.76 -28.99
N LYS A 285 -24.45 -46.97 -28.54
CA LYS A 285 -24.36 -48.24 -29.27
C LYS A 285 -25.27 -48.24 -30.49
N SER A 286 -24.69 -48.37 -31.69
CA SER A 286 -25.15 -49.21 -32.81
C SER A 286 -24.43 -48.78 -34.09
N GLY A 287 -23.87 -49.77 -34.79
CA GLY A 287 -23.01 -49.53 -35.94
C GLY A 287 -23.77 -49.06 -37.19
N GLN A 288 -23.17 -48.12 -37.91
CA GLN A 288 -22.89 -48.13 -39.36
C GLN A 288 -22.35 -46.76 -39.80
N PRO A 289 -21.33 -46.67 -40.67
CA PRO A 289 -20.83 -45.39 -41.17
C PRO A 289 -21.66 -44.97 -42.39
N SER A 290 -22.64 -44.08 -42.19
CA SER A 290 -23.36 -43.47 -43.32
C SER A 290 -22.64 -42.20 -43.78
N SER A 291 -22.50 -42.06 -45.11
CA SER A 291 -21.85 -40.95 -45.84
C SER A 291 -22.43 -39.56 -45.56
N LEU A 292 -23.53 -39.47 -44.80
CA LEU A 292 -24.08 -38.23 -44.25
C LEU A 292 -23.28 -37.66 -43.06
N GLY A 293 -22.43 -38.47 -42.42
CA GLY A 293 -21.56 -38.04 -41.32
C GLY A 293 -20.42 -37.12 -41.76
N MET A 294 -19.95 -37.28 -43.00
CA MET A 294 -18.84 -36.49 -43.55
C MET A 294 -19.25 -35.06 -43.91
N ARG A 295 -20.51 -34.87 -44.32
CA ARG A 295 -21.08 -33.53 -44.58
C ARG A 295 -21.47 -32.80 -43.29
N ARG A 296 -21.82 -33.53 -42.22
CA ARG A 296 -21.94 -32.97 -40.87
C ARG A 296 -20.59 -32.64 -40.25
N ALA A 297 -19.53 -33.38 -40.56
CA ALA A 297 -18.17 -33.07 -40.11
C ALA A 297 -17.60 -31.82 -40.79
N SER A 298 -17.88 -31.57 -42.07
CA SER A 298 -17.47 -30.33 -42.76
C SER A 298 -18.28 -29.11 -42.34
N ILE A 299 -19.59 -29.26 -42.09
CA ILE A 299 -20.43 -28.21 -41.48
C ILE A 299 -20.04 -27.95 -40.01
N ALA A 300 -19.67 -28.99 -39.25
CA ALA A 300 -19.15 -28.85 -37.88
C ALA A 300 -17.73 -28.25 -37.84
N LEU A 301 -16.89 -28.48 -38.86
CA LEU A 301 -15.59 -27.83 -38.99
C LEU A 301 -15.73 -26.33 -39.28
N GLN A 302 -16.72 -25.94 -40.08
CA GLN A 302 -17.04 -24.52 -40.33
C GLN A 302 -17.78 -23.86 -39.16
N ALA A 303 -18.60 -24.61 -38.42
CA ALA A 303 -19.23 -24.18 -37.17
C ALA A 303 -18.24 -24.06 -35.99
N SER A 304 -17.01 -24.58 -36.13
CA SER A 304 -15.93 -24.51 -35.13
C SER A 304 -15.20 -23.16 -35.07
N LYS A 305 -15.76 -22.10 -35.67
CA LYS A 305 -15.14 -20.75 -35.71
C LYS A 305 -15.52 -19.85 -34.52
N THR A 306 -16.63 -20.14 -33.85
CA THR A 306 -17.09 -19.39 -32.67
C THR A 306 -16.55 -20.02 -31.40
N LEU A 307 -16.09 -19.19 -30.46
CA LEU A 307 -15.54 -19.65 -29.19
C LEU A 307 -16.64 -19.55 -28.13
N GLN A 308 -17.01 -20.68 -27.51
CA GLN A 308 -17.91 -20.67 -26.36
C GLN A 308 -17.17 -20.13 -25.13
N LEU A 309 -17.39 -18.86 -24.81
CA LEU A 309 -16.70 -18.16 -23.72
C LEU A 309 -17.28 -18.45 -22.34
N HIS A 310 -18.48 -19.02 -22.27
CA HIS A 310 -19.29 -19.19 -21.05
C HIS A 310 -18.54 -19.77 -19.83
N LYS A 311 -17.60 -20.70 -20.05
CA LYS A 311 -16.81 -21.33 -18.98
C LYS A 311 -15.59 -20.52 -18.52
N LEU A 312 -15.18 -19.53 -19.31
CA LEU A 312 -14.04 -18.65 -19.03
C LEU A 312 -14.49 -17.34 -18.37
N VAL A 313 -15.76 -16.94 -18.56
CA VAL A 313 -16.29 -15.69 -18.03
C VAL A 313 -16.43 -15.76 -16.52
N ASP A 314 -15.81 -14.80 -15.83
CA ASP A 314 -16.12 -14.51 -14.43
C ASP A 314 -17.42 -13.70 -14.37
N ARG A 315 -18.47 -14.31 -13.81
CA ARG A 315 -19.85 -13.79 -13.73
C ARG A 315 -20.10 -12.95 -12.48
N ALA A 316 -19.08 -12.69 -11.66
CA ALA A 316 -19.15 -11.80 -10.52
C ALA A 316 -18.29 -10.54 -10.74
N PRO A 317 -18.58 -9.70 -11.76
CA PRO A 317 -18.00 -8.37 -11.83
C PRO A 317 -18.59 -7.48 -10.74
N ILE A 318 -17.78 -6.56 -10.24
CA ILE A 318 -18.25 -5.53 -9.29
C ILE A 318 -18.83 -4.38 -10.12
N ILE A 319 -20.12 -4.12 -9.93
CA ILE A 319 -20.91 -3.20 -10.73
C ILE A 319 -21.45 -2.09 -9.82
N VAL A 320 -21.43 -0.85 -10.32
CA VAL A 320 -22.08 0.31 -9.70
C VAL A 320 -22.99 1.00 -10.72
N THR A 321 -23.98 1.75 -10.25
CA THR A 321 -24.83 2.57 -11.11
C THR A 321 -24.17 3.91 -11.42
N ASP A 322 -24.55 4.52 -12.55
CA ASP A 322 -24.08 5.85 -12.98
C ASP A 322 -24.31 6.95 -11.94
N GLN A 323 -25.37 6.83 -11.12
CA GLN A 323 -25.71 7.77 -10.06
C GLN A 323 -24.91 7.59 -8.76
N THR A 324 -24.11 6.53 -8.62
CA THR A 324 -23.33 6.32 -7.39
C THR A 324 -22.32 7.45 -7.18
N PRO A 325 -22.20 8.01 -5.95
CA PRO A 325 -21.19 9.02 -5.68
C PRO A 325 -19.80 8.41 -5.80
N VAL A 326 -18.85 9.15 -6.37
CA VAL A 326 -17.46 8.69 -6.56
C VAL A 326 -16.78 8.34 -5.23
N GLU A 327 -17.16 9.00 -4.13
CA GLU A 327 -16.67 8.66 -2.79
C GLU A 327 -16.95 7.20 -2.43
N ALA A 328 -18.17 6.70 -2.69
CA ALA A 328 -18.51 5.30 -2.47
C ALA A 328 -17.69 4.36 -3.37
N VAL A 329 -17.44 4.76 -4.62
CA VAL A 329 -16.60 4.00 -5.56
C VAL A 329 -15.15 3.93 -5.06
N VAL A 330 -14.62 5.02 -4.52
CA VAL A 330 -13.28 5.05 -3.93
C VAL A 330 -13.21 4.17 -2.70
N ASP A 331 -14.22 4.23 -1.84
CA ASP A 331 -14.34 3.36 -0.68
C ASP A 331 -14.37 1.88 -1.07
N MET A 332 -15.05 1.53 -2.17
CA MET A 332 -14.98 0.17 -2.73
C MET A 332 -13.55 -0.18 -3.15
N PHE A 333 -12.83 0.71 -3.85
CA PHE A 333 -11.42 0.49 -4.20
C PHE A 333 -10.51 0.32 -2.97
N ARG A 334 -10.74 1.09 -1.90
CA ARG A 334 -9.96 1.07 -0.66
C ARG A 334 -10.26 -0.18 0.20
N LYS A 335 -11.56 -0.47 0.43
CA LYS A 335 -12.03 -1.50 1.37
C LYS A 335 -12.08 -2.89 0.74
N LEU A 336 -12.52 -3.01 -0.52
CA LEU A 336 -12.63 -4.30 -1.21
C LEU A 336 -11.35 -4.65 -2.01
N GLY A 337 -10.44 -3.70 -2.20
CA GLY A 337 -9.20 -3.93 -2.95
C GLY A 337 -9.43 -4.25 -4.43
N CYS A 338 -10.55 -3.78 -5.01
CA CYS A 338 -10.89 -4.06 -6.39
C CYS A 338 -9.85 -3.48 -7.36
N ARG A 339 -9.63 -4.15 -8.50
CA ARG A 339 -8.77 -3.59 -9.57
C ARG A 339 -9.53 -2.65 -10.49
N GLN A 340 -10.82 -2.91 -10.66
CA GLN A 340 -11.71 -2.21 -11.58
C GLN A 340 -13.16 -2.38 -11.13
N ILE A 341 -13.98 -1.41 -11.49
CA ILE A 341 -15.41 -1.38 -11.20
C ILE A 341 -16.14 -1.05 -12.51
N PHE A 342 -17.20 -1.77 -12.82
CA PHE A 342 -18.01 -1.53 -14.02
C PHE A 342 -19.14 -0.58 -13.68
N VAL A 343 -19.34 0.45 -14.50
CA VAL A 343 -20.42 1.42 -14.31
C VAL A 343 -21.53 1.12 -15.31
N THR A 344 -22.75 1.00 -14.80
CA THR A 344 -23.93 0.66 -15.59
C THR A 344 -25.04 1.68 -15.41
N LYS A 345 -25.86 1.85 -16.46
CA LYS A 345 -27.10 2.62 -16.42
C LYS A 345 -28.21 1.74 -16.96
N ASN A 346 -29.23 1.47 -16.14
CA ASN A 346 -30.35 0.58 -16.49
C ASN A 346 -29.88 -0.79 -17.04
N GLY A 347 -28.86 -1.39 -16.42
CA GLY A 347 -28.27 -2.66 -16.83
C GLY A 347 -27.33 -2.59 -18.04
N ARG A 348 -27.27 -1.45 -18.75
CA ARG A 348 -26.34 -1.25 -19.87
C ARG A 348 -24.98 -0.79 -19.35
N LEU A 349 -23.91 -1.40 -19.85
CA LEU A 349 -22.54 -1.03 -19.56
C LEU A 349 -22.22 0.34 -20.17
N GLN A 350 -21.84 1.29 -19.32
CA GLN A 350 -21.40 2.62 -19.76
C GLN A 350 -19.89 2.75 -19.78
N GLY A 351 -19.20 2.13 -18.82
CA GLY A 351 -17.78 2.36 -18.64
C GLY A 351 -17.13 1.45 -17.61
N ILE A 352 -15.82 1.58 -17.52
CA ILE A 352 -14.99 0.89 -16.53
C ILE A 352 -14.20 1.97 -15.80
N LEU A 353 -14.27 1.95 -14.47
CA LEU A 353 -13.42 2.74 -13.61
C LEU A 353 -12.27 1.87 -13.12
N THR A 354 -11.05 2.39 -13.23
CA THR A 354 -9.86 1.77 -12.66
C THR A 354 -9.29 2.63 -11.55
N ARG A 355 -8.45 2.04 -10.68
CA ARG A 355 -7.75 2.79 -9.63
C ARG A 355 -6.95 3.98 -10.17
N LYS A 356 -6.39 3.84 -11.38
CA LYS A 356 -5.64 4.92 -12.05
C LYS A 356 -6.53 6.08 -12.46
N ASP A 357 -7.79 5.81 -12.81
CA ASP A 357 -8.74 6.86 -13.19
C ASP A 357 -9.11 7.70 -11.98
N ILE A 358 -9.39 7.04 -10.84
CA ILE A 358 -9.67 7.71 -9.57
C ILE A 358 -8.48 8.57 -9.11
N ILE A 359 -7.26 8.03 -9.12
CA ILE A 359 -6.07 8.79 -8.71
C ILE A 359 -5.85 10.02 -9.59
N ARG A 360 -6.10 9.91 -10.90
CA ARG A 360 -5.99 11.06 -11.81
C ARG A 360 -7.07 12.09 -11.53
N LEU A 361 -8.32 11.67 -11.33
CA LEU A 361 -9.43 12.58 -10.98
C LEU A 361 -9.09 13.36 -9.71
N MET A 362 -8.51 12.71 -8.70
CA MET A 362 -8.04 13.38 -7.49
C MET A 362 -6.94 14.41 -7.78
N HIS A 363 -6.00 14.07 -8.65
CA HIS A 363 -4.94 14.99 -9.03
C HIS A 363 -5.49 16.22 -9.77
N GLU A 364 -6.33 16.01 -10.79
CA GLU A 364 -6.99 17.09 -11.55
C GLU A 364 -7.81 18.00 -10.63
N ALA A 365 -8.56 17.40 -9.70
CA ALA A 365 -9.37 18.16 -8.76
C ALA A 365 -8.53 18.94 -7.72
N THR A 366 -7.35 18.43 -7.34
CA THR A 366 -6.40 19.14 -6.48
C THR A 366 -5.76 20.32 -7.23
N VAL A 367 -5.46 20.15 -8.51
CA VAL A 367 -4.89 21.20 -9.36
C VAL A 367 -5.87 22.34 -9.55
N SER A 368 -7.16 22.06 -9.85
CA SER A 368 -8.18 23.11 -10.00
C SER A 368 -8.30 24.02 -8.77
N ARG A 369 -8.24 23.45 -7.55
CA ARG A 369 -8.25 24.23 -6.30
C ARG A 369 -7.05 25.18 -6.13
N LYS A 370 -5.87 24.80 -6.64
CA LYS A 370 -4.66 25.64 -6.57
C LYS A 370 -4.71 26.85 -7.49
N PHE A 371 -5.63 26.88 -8.45
CA PHE A 371 -5.82 28.00 -9.37
C PHE A 371 -7.02 28.89 -9.01
N GLU A 372 -7.88 28.44 -8.09
CA GLU A 372 -9.01 29.23 -7.57
C GLU A 372 -8.66 30.07 -6.32
N HIS A 373 -7.50 29.82 -5.72
CA HIS A 373 -6.89 30.61 -4.64
C HIS A 373 -5.60 31.25 -5.13
#